data_AF-A0A293MTX4-F1
#
_entry.id   AF-A0A293MTX4-F1
#
_cell.length_a   1.000
_cell.length_b   1.000
_cell.length_c   1.000
_cell.angle_alpha   90.00
_cell.angle_beta   90.00
_cell.angle_gamma   90.00
#
_symmetry.space_group_name_H-M   'P 1'
#
loop_
_entity.id
_entity.type
_entity.pdbx_description
1 polymer ?
#
loop_
_entity_poly.entity_id
_entity_poly.type
_entity_poly.pdbx_seq_one_letter_code
_entity_poly.pdbx_strand_id
1 'polypeptide(L)' 'MMAHMRERPFSCHICHRAFARKSDLKRHMRCHTGERPFQCHRCGQGFAQSYNLRIHQKDVAKCKRILLSRVYRS' A
#
# COMPACT_ATOMS: atom_id res chain seq x y z
N MET A 1 25.23 -17.90 -24.42
CA MET A 1 23.92 -17.39 -23.96
C MET A 1 23.96 -17.26 -22.44
N MET A 2 24.36 -16.10 -21.91
CA MET A 2 24.25 -15.86 -20.47
C MET A 2 22.82 -15.46 -20.17
N ALA A 3 22.20 -16.21 -19.26
CA ALA A 3 20.84 -16.00 -18.81
C ALA A 3 20.61 -14.50 -18.51
N HIS A 4 19.46 -14.02 -18.95
CA HIS A 4 18.90 -12.72 -18.63
C HIS A 4 18.64 -12.69 -17.11
N MET A 5 19.70 -12.57 -16.29
CA MET A 5 19.58 -12.48 -14.83
C MET A 5 18.84 -11.19 -14.55
N ARG A 6 17.53 -11.31 -14.37
CA ARG A 6 16.71 -10.33 -13.69
C ARG A 6 17.21 -10.29 -12.25
N GLU A 7 18.39 -9.73 -12.04
CA GLU A 7 18.97 -9.54 -10.73
C GLU A 7 18.01 -8.61 -9.99
N ARG A 8 17.17 -9.23 -9.19
CA ARG A 8 16.30 -8.59 -8.22
C ARG A 8 16.95 -8.83 -6.87
N PRO A 9 18.05 -8.11 -6.55
CA PRO A 9 18.86 -8.39 -5.37
C PRO A 9 18.08 -8.18 -4.06
N PHE A 10 16.94 -7.48 -4.12
CA PHE A 10 16.11 -7.19 -2.96
C PHE A 10 14.97 -8.20 -2.86
N SER A 11 15.14 -9.25 -2.07
CA SER A 11 14.10 -10.23 -1.78
C SER A 11 13.41 -9.96 -0.43
N CYS A 12 12.11 -10.27 -0.37
CA CYS A 12 11.37 -10.30 0.89
C CYS A 12 11.71 -11.57 1.66
N HIS A 13 12.05 -11.47 2.94
CA HIS A 13 12.35 -12.64 3.77
C HIS A 13 11.10 -13.41 4.23
N ILE A 14 9.90 -12.82 4.10
CA ILE A 14 8.64 -13.43 4.55
C ILE A 14 7.99 -14.25 3.44
N CYS A 15 7.94 -13.71 2.22
CA CYS A 15 7.29 -14.37 1.08
C CYS A 15 8.24 -14.66 -0.09
N HIS A 16 9.55 -14.45 0.08
CA HIS A 16 10.60 -14.69 -0.91
C HIS A 16 10.44 -13.98 -2.26
N ARG A 17 9.53 -13.00 -2.33
CA ARG A 17 9.30 -12.20 -3.53
C ARG A 17 10.50 -11.29 -3.79
N ALA A 18 11.05 -11.35 -5.00
CA ALA A 18 12.18 -10.54 -5.41
C ALA A 18 11.73 -9.22 -6.07
N PHE A 19 12.45 -8.14 -5.78
CA PHE A 19 12.21 -6.77 -6.27
C PHE A 19 13.49 -6.20 -6.90
N ALA A 20 13.31 -5.35 -7.92
CA ALA A 20 14.42 -4.71 -8.61
C ALA A 20 15.03 -3.54 -7.82
N ARG A 21 14.25 -2.93 -6.90
CA ARG A 21 14.66 -1.76 -6.12
C ARG A 21 14.39 -1.96 -4.63
N LYS A 22 15.29 -1.45 -3.78
CA LYS A 22 15.12 -1.45 -2.32
C LYS A 22 13.86 -0.72 -1.86
N SER A 23 13.49 0.36 -2.55
CA SER A 23 12.25 1.12 -2.27
C SER A 23 10.99 0.29 -2.52
N ASP A 24 10.99 -0.57 -3.55
CA ASP A 24 9.88 -1.48 -3.83
C ASP A 24 9.77 -2.57 -2.77
N LEU A 25 10.89 -3.15 -2.34
CA LEU A 25 10.93 -4.09 -1.22
C LEU A 25 10.41 -3.42 0.06
N LYS A 26 10.91 -2.24 0.44
CA LYS A 26 10.47 -1.51 1.64
C LYS A 26 8.97 -1.21 1.62
N ARG A 27 8.45 -0.81 0.46
CA ARG A 27 7.01 -0.58 0.26
C ARG A 27 6.20 -1.85 0.36
N HIS A 28 6.71 -2.94 -0.19
CA HIS A 28 6.11 -4.25 -0.07
C HIS A 28 6.05 -4.72 1.39
N MET A 29 7.11 -4.51 2.19
CA MET A 29 7.11 -4.92 3.60
C MET A 29 5.94 -4.34 4.42
N ARG A 30 5.38 -3.20 4.02
CA ARG A 30 4.16 -2.63 4.64
C ARG A 30 2.93 -3.55 4.54
N CYS A 31 2.89 -4.47 3.57
CA CYS A 31 1.81 -5.46 3.50
C CYS A 31 1.92 -6.54 4.58
N HIS A 32 3.13 -6.81 5.07
CA HIS A 32 3.37 -7.77 6.14
C HIS A 32 3.18 -7.13 7.52
N THR A 33 3.69 -5.91 7.70
CA THR A 33 3.55 -5.20 8.99
C THR A 33 2.19 -4.54 9.18
N GLY A 34 1.40 -4.40 8.10
CA GLY A 34 0.13 -3.68 8.14
C GLY A 34 0.26 -2.16 8.24
N GLU A 35 1.49 -1.62 8.18
CA GLU A 35 1.74 -0.19 8.26
C GLU A 35 1.03 0.60 7.17
N ARG A 36 0.25 1.60 7.59
CA ARG A 36 -0.53 2.47 6.72
C ARG A 36 -0.24 3.93 7.05
N PRO A 37 0.96 4.44 6.71
CA PRO A 37 1.39 5.79 7.10
C PRO A 37 0.61 6.91 6.41
N PHE A 38 -0.12 6.62 5.33
CA PHE A 38 -0.89 7.62 4.60
C PHE A 38 -2.36 7.54 4.99
N GLN A 39 -2.85 8.48 5.80
CA GLN A 39 -4.23 8.47 6.25
C GLN A 39 -5.06 9.56 5.56
N CYS A 40 -6.29 9.22 5.19
CA CYS A 40 -7.27 10.21 4.76
C CYS A 40 -7.82 10.97 5.97
N HIS A 41 -7.59 12.27 6.05
CA HIS A 41 -8.08 13.10 7.16
C HIS A 41 -9.61 13.12 7.28
N ARG A 42 -10.35 12.93 6.18
CA ARG A 42 -11.82 12.96 6.20
C ARG A 42 -12.44 11.70 6.78
N CYS A 43 -12.04 10.52 6.30
CA CYS A 43 -12.62 9.23 6.73
C CYS A 43 -11.73 8.41 7.66
N GLY A 44 -10.52 8.88 7.96
CA GLY A 44 -9.55 8.16 8.77
C GLY A 44 -9.02 6.86 8.13
N GLN A 45 -9.28 6.59 6.85
CA GLN A 45 -8.79 5.38 6.20
C GLN A 45 -7.28 5.47 5.94
N GLY A 46 -6.53 4.49 6.45
CA GLY A 46 -5.09 4.35 6.21
C GLY A 46 -4.77 3.60 4.92
N PHE A 47 -3.70 4.02 4.24
CA PHE A 47 -3.16 3.43 3.02
C PHE A 47 -1.65 3.19 3.17
N ALA A 48 -1.16 2.10 2.57
CA ALA A 48 0.26 1.77 2.55
C ALA A 48 1.08 2.63 1.56
N GLN A 49 0.42 3.34 0.62
CA GLN A 49 1.06 4.07 -0.46
C GLN A 49 0.36 5.42 -0.72
N SER A 50 1.14 6.46 -1.01
CA SER A 50 0.64 7.83 -1.19
C SER A 50 -0.26 8.00 -2.41
N TYR A 51 0.02 7.32 -3.53
CA TYR A 51 -0.83 7.41 -4.71
C TYR A 51 -2.23 6.82 -4.47
N ASN A 52 -2.35 5.77 -3.63
CA ASN A 52 -3.64 5.20 -3.25
C ASN A 52 -4.47 6.21 -2.45
N LEU A 53 -3.84 6.93 -1.52
CA LEU A 53 -4.48 8.03 -0.80
C LEU A 53 -4.93 9.14 -1.79
N ARG A 54 -4.07 9.52 -2.75
CA ARG A 54 -4.39 10.56 -3.72
C ARG A 54 -5.58 10.18 -4.61
N ILE A 55 -5.65 8.95 -5.08
CA ILE A 55 -6.79 8.44 -5.86
C ILE A 55 -8.06 8.44 -4.99
N HIS A 56 -7.96 7.98 -3.74
CA HIS A 56 -9.07 8.01 -2.80
C HIS A 56 -9.57 9.44 -2.53
N GLN A 57 -8.67 10.41 -2.38
CA GLN A 57 -9.05 11.82 -2.15
C GLN A 57 -9.75 12.44 -3.36
N LYS A 58 -9.39 12.03 -4.58
CA LYS A 58 -10.10 12.44 -5.80
C LYS A 58 -11.50 11.81 -5.89
N ASP A 59 -11.66 10.59 -5.39
CA ASP A 59 -12.93 9.86 -5.39
C ASP A 59 -13.68 10.05 -4.06
N VAL A 60 -14.38 11.19 -3.96
CA VAL A 60 -15.14 11.57 -2.76
C VAL A 60 -16.22 10.54 -2.40
N ALA A 61 -16.75 9.80 -3.37
CA ALA A 61 -17.77 8.77 -3.15
C ALA A 61 -17.22 7.59 -2.32
N LYS A 62 -15.98 7.16 -2.59
CA LYS A 62 -15.31 6.14 -1.75
C LYS A 62 -15.15 6.62 -0.31
N CYS A 63 -14.73 7.87 -0.12
CA CYS A 63 -14.57 8.47 1.20
C CYS A 63 -15.90 8.53 1.97
N LYS A 64 -17.00 8.93 1.31
CA LYS A 64 -18.34 8.98 1.92
C LYS A 64 -18.84 7.60 2.34
N ARG A 65 -18.66 6.57 1.50
CA ARG A 65 -19.07 5.19 1.83
C ARG A 65 -18.42 4.68 3.12
N ILE A 66 -17.13 4.96 3.32
CA ILE A 66 -16.39 4.56 4.52
C ILE A 66 -16.90 5.30 5.75
N LEU A 67 -17.16 6.60 5.63
CA LEU A 67 -17.75 7.39 6.72
C LEU A 67 -19.12 6.87 7.13
N LEU A 68 -20.02 6.63 6.15
CA LEU A 68 -21.34 6.08 6.42
C LEU A 68 -21.25 4.70 7.08
N SER A 69 -20.37 3.82 6.62
CA SER A 69 -20.19 2.49 7.23
C SER A 69 -19.69 2.50 8.68
N ARG A 70 -19.07 3.61 9.12
CA ARG A 70 -18.65 3.81 10.52
C ARG A 70 -19.79 4.38 11.37
N VAL A 71 -20.59 5.28 10.82
CA VAL A 71 -21.75 5.89 11.51
C VAL A 71 -22.85 4.86 11.75
N TYR A 72 -23.16 3.99 10.79
CA TYR A 72 -24.23 2.97 10.93
C TYR A 72 -23.82 1.70 11.70
N ARG A 73 -22.58 1.62 12.19
CA ARG A 73 -22.09 0.55 13.08
C ARG A 73 -22.01 0.98 14.56
N SER A 74 -22.54 2.16 14.87
CA SER A 74 -22.64 2.73 16.23
C SER A 74 -24.01 2.48 16.81
#